data_AF-A0A085TVA5-F1
#
_entry.id   AF-A0A085TVA5-F1
#
_cell.length_a   1.000
_cell.length_b   1.000
_cell.length_c   1.000
_cell.angle_alpha   90.00
_cell.angle_beta   90.00
_cell.angle_gamma   90.00
#
_symmetry.space_group_name_H-M   'P 1'
#
loop_
_entity.id
_entity.type
_entity.pdbx_description
1 polymer ?
#
loop_
_entity_poly.entity_id
_entity_poly.type
_entity_poly.pdbx_seq_one_letter_code
_entity_poly.pdbx_strand_id
1 'polypeptide(L)' 'MVESHSDHFLNGIRLAVKNGEILAGDVGLNFFRRPSGISQPERVHPVVTPEGRLTDWPDGFFDQWDKSLDQLLS' A
#
# COMPACT_ATOMS: atom_id res chain seq x y z
N MET A 1 10.10 8.88 -12.68
CA MET A 1 8.64 9.04 -12.84
C MET A 1 8.02 8.59 -11.55
N VAL A 2 7.31 9.48 -10.85
CA VAL A 2 6.63 9.18 -9.59
C VAL A 2 5.15 9.22 -9.91
N GLU A 3 4.47 8.09 -9.73
CA GLU A 3 3.04 7.96 -10.00
C GLU A 3 2.23 8.49 -8.81
N SER A 4 1.20 9.30 -9.06
CA SER A 4 0.35 9.94 -8.04
C SER A 4 -1.01 9.26 -7.84
N HIS A 5 -1.42 8.31 -8.70
CA HIS A 5 -2.71 7.58 -8.65
C HIS A 5 -2.55 6.21 -7.99
N SER A 6 -2.03 6.28 -6.78
CA SER A 6 -1.05 5.35 -6.26
C SER A 6 -1.66 4.03 -5.71
N ASP A 7 -2.98 3.98 -5.46
CA ASP A 7 -3.70 2.78 -5.01
C ASP A 7 -3.98 1.78 -6.15
N HIS A 8 -4.26 2.27 -7.36
CA HIS A 8 -4.48 1.42 -8.53
C HIS A 8 -3.21 0.66 -8.93
N PHE A 9 -2.05 1.29 -8.80
CA PHE A 9 -0.76 0.65 -9.02
C PHE A 9 -0.52 -0.51 -8.05
N LEU A 10 -0.74 -0.27 -6.74
CA LEU A 10 -0.65 -1.31 -5.72
C LEU A 10 -1.66 -2.44 -5.97
N ASN A 11 -2.89 -2.11 -6.35
CA ASN A 11 -3.90 -3.10 -6.71
C ASN A 11 -3.51 -3.90 -7.96
N GLY A 12 -2.86 -3.27 -8.95
CA GLY A 12 -2.30 -3.94 -10.11
C GLY A 12 -1.22 -4.96 -9.74
N ILE A 13 -0.28 -4.58 -8.88
CA ILE A 13 0.75 -5.51 -8.35
C ILE A 13 0.10 -6.68 -7.61
N ARG A 14 -0.88 -6.40 -6.74
CA ARG A 14 -1.59 -7.43 -5.97
C ARG A 14 -2.33 -8.42 -6.88
N LEU A 15 -2.97 -7.92 -7.95
CA LEU A 15 -3.64 -8.75 -8.95
C LEU A 15 -2.64 -9.61 -9.74
N ALA A 16 -1.51 -9.03 -10.17
CA ALA A 16 -0.46 -9.76 -10.87
C ALA A 16 0.11 -10.90 -10.01
N VAL A 17 0.33 -10.67 -8.71
CA VAL A 17 0.75 -11.73 -7.77
C VAL A 17 -0.32 -12.81 -7.65
N LYS A 18 -1.58 -12.42 -7.43
CA LYS A 18 -2.70 -13.36 -7.31
C LYS A 18 -2.90 -14.22 -8.56
N ASN A 19 -2.64 -13.66 -9.74
CA ASN A 19 -2.74 -14.37 -11.03
C ASN A 19 -1.52 -15.24 -11.34
N GLY A 20 -0.47 -15.20 -10.50
CA GLY A 20 0.78 -15.94 -10.71
C GLY A 20 1.69 -15.31 -11.78
N GLU A 21 1.43 -14.07 -12.18
CA GLU A 21 2.26 -13.33 -13.14
C GLU A 21 3.57 -12.82 -12.49
N ILE A 22 3.54 -12.59 -11.17
CA ILE A 22 4.69 -12.19 -10.34
C ILE A 22 4.70 -13.06 -9.08
N LEU A 23 5.87 -13.57 -8.66
CA LEU A 23 5.95 -14.28 -7.38
C LEU A 23 5.86 -13.28 -6.22
N ALA A 24 5.09 -13.61 -5.18
CA ALA A 24 4.94 -12.76 -4.01
C ALA A 24 6.30 -12.35 -3.38
N GLY A 25 7.28 -13.25 -3.39
CA GLY A 25 8.64 -13.00 -2.88
C GLY A 25 9.47 -12.01 -3.72
N ASP A 26 9.06 -11.72 -4.95
CA ASP A 26 9.73 -10.76 -5.83
C ASP A 26 9.20 -9.32 -5.63
N VAL A 27 8.16 -9.15 -4.80
CA VAL A 27 7.56 -7.84 -4.51
C VAL A 27 8.05 -7.31 -3.16
N GLY A 28 8.78 -6.19 -3.19
CA GLY A 28 9.20 -5.46 -2.00
C GLY A 28 8.42 -4.15 -1.84
N LEU A 29 7.67 -4.00 -0.74
CA LEU A 29 6.98 -2.75 -0.40
C LEU A 29 7.68 -2.07 0.77
N ASN A 30 8.06 -0.80 0.57
CA ASN A 30 8.69 0.03 1.60
C ASN A 30 7.82 1.26 1.81
N PHE A 31 7.18 1.36 2.97
CA PHE A 31 6.39 2.53 3.35
C PHE A 31 7.14 3.34 4.39
N PHE A 32 7.19 4.66 4.19
CA PHE A 32 7.82 5.59 5.13
C PHE A 32 6.76 6.57 5.60
N ARG A 33 6.56 6.64 6.93
CA ARG A 33 5.65 7.61 7.55
C ARG A 33 6.37 8.41 8.60
N ARG A 34 5.85 9.59 8.92
CA ARG A 34 6.33 10.41 10.03
C ARG A 34 5.15 10.79 10.91
N PRO A 35 4.88 10.03 11.97
CA PRO A 35 3.90 10.41 12.98
C PRO A 35 4.28 11.75 13.62
N SER A 36 3.28 12.53 14.01
CA SER A 36 3.48 13.81 14.69
C SER A 36 4.29 13.63 15.98
N GLY A 37 5.30 14.50 16.18
CA GLY A 37 6.16 14.45 17.36
C GLY A 37 7.39 13.54 17.25
N ILE A 38 7.57 12.82 16.14
CA ILE A 38 8.76 11.99 15.91
C ILE A 38 9.69 12.68 14.89
N SER A 39 10.97 12.81 15.25
CA SER A 39 11.98 13.46 14.39
C SER A 39 12.43 12.59 13.21
N GLN A 40 12.42 11.27 13.38
CA GLN A 40 12.83 10.31 12.35
C GLN A 40 11.61 9.64 11.70
N PRO A 41 11.62 9.45 10.37
CA PRO A 41 10.57 8.69 9.71
C PRO A 41 10.62 7.22 10.13
N GLU A 42 9.45 6.66 10.40
CA GLU A 42 9.24 5.24 10.63
C GLU A 42 9.15 4.52 9.28
N ARG A 43 9.82 3.38 9.16
CA ARG A 43 9.75 2.52 7.99
C ARG A 43 8.92 1.27 8.31
N VAL A 44 7.90 1.03 7.51
CA VAL A 44 7.03 -0.16 7.57
C VAL A 44 7.23 -0.97 6.29
N HIS A 45 7.21 -2.30 6.41
CA HIS A 45 7.42 -3.22 5.29
C HIS A 45 6.24 -4.18 5.15
N PRO A 46 5.13 -3.75 4.52
CA PRO A 46 4.05 -4.66 4.19
C PRO A 46 4.54 -5.76 3.25
N VAL A 47 4.10 -7.00 3.46
CA VAL A 47 4.44 -8.12 2.58
C VAL A 47 3.21 -8.50 1.77
N VAL A 48 3.39 -8.73 0.47
CA VAL A 48 2.34 -9.30 -0.38
C VAL A 48 2.32 -10.82 -0.18
N THR A 49 1.15 -11.39 0.12
CA THR A 49 0.97 -12.84 0.19
C THR A 49 0.74 -13.42 -1.21
N PRO A 50 0.94 -14.74 -1.42
CA PRO A 50 0.62 -15.38 -2.70
C PRO A 50 -0.82 -15.16 -3.19
N GLU A 51 -1.76 -14.88 -2.29
CA GLU A 51 -3.16 -14.57 -2.61
C GLU A 51 -3.39 -13.09 -3.02
N GLY A 52 -2.32 -12.29 -3.12
CA GLY A 52 -2.39 -10.85 -3.45
C GLY A 52 -2.87 -9.97 -2.29
N ARG A 53 -2.81 -10.48 -1.05
CA ARG A 53 -3.16 -9.71 0.16
C ARG A 53 -1.92 -9.03 0.73
N LEU A 54 -2.11 -8.01 1.56
CA LEU A 54 -1.02 -7.43 2.35
C LEU A 54 -1.08 -7.94 3.79
N THR A 55 0.07 -8.18 4.41
CA THR A 55 0.17 -8.52 5.84
C THR A 55 -0.28 -7.37 6.73
N ASP A 56 -0.01 -6.14 6.29
CA ASP A 56 -0.25 -4.91 7.04
C ASP A 56 -0.83 -3.85 6.11
N TRP A 57 -1.75 -3.04 6.63
CA TRP A 57 -2.27 -1.86 5.95
C TRP A 57 -2.01 -0.62 6.81
N PRO A 58 -0.84 0.02 6.68
CA PRO A 58 -0.47 1.14 7.54
C PRO A 58 -1.39 2.35 7.34
N ASP A 59 -1.67 3.12 8.38
CA ASP A 59 -2.40 4.38 8.24
C ASP A 59 -1.68 5.34 7.30
N GLY A 60 -2.41 5.94 6.35
CA GLY A 60 -1.86 6.77 5.28
C GLY A 60 -1.30 5.98 4.09
N PHE A 61 -1.38 4.66 4.10
CA PHE A 61 -0.95 3.79 3.01
C PHE A 61 -2.06 3.69 1.96
N PHE A 62 -2.00 4.53 0.93
CA PHE A 62 -2.88 4.46 -0.24
C PHE A 62 -4.40 4.48 0.11
N ASP A 63 -4.76 5.08 1.25
CA ASP A 63 -6.10 5.10 1.85
C ASP A 63 -6.96 6.30 1.40
N GLN A 64 -6.52 7.02 0.36
CA GLN A 64 -7.18 8.25 -0.09
C GLN A 64 -8.60 8.01 -0.61
N TRP A 65 -8.88 6.85 -1.21
CA TRP A 65 -10.23 6.53 -1.68
C TRP A 65 -11.19 6.28 -0.53
N ASP A 66 -10.80 5.50 0.47
CA ASP A 66 -11.63 5.26 1.67
C ASP A 66 -11.94 6.57 2.38
N LYS A 67 -10.92 7.42 2.58
CA LYS A 67 -11.10 8.76 3.17
C LYS A 67 -12.01 9.67 2.35
N SER A 68 -11.92 9.59 1.02
CA SER A 68 -12.76 10.40 0.13
C SER A 68 -14.19 9.91 0.10
N LEU A 69 -14.41 8.59 0.18
CA LEU A 69 -15.74 7.99 0.26
C LEU A 69 -16.42 8.36 1.58
N ASP A 70 -15.70 8.28 2.70
CA ASP A 70 -16.21 8.68 4.02
C ASP A 70 -16.61 10.16 4.05
N GLN A 71 -15.83 11.05 3.41
CA GLN A 71 -16.17 12.48 3.30
C GLN A 71 -17.41 12.78 2.46
N LEU A 72 -17.73 11.92 1.49
CA LEU A 72 -18.93 12.08 0.65
C LEU A 72 -20.20 11.52 1.32
N LEU A 73 -20.04 10.62 2.29
CA LEU A 73 -21.15 9.94 2.97
C LEU A 73 -21.42 10.48 4.40
N SER A 74 -20.59 11.40 4.90
CA SER A 74 -20.78 12.14 6.15
C SER A 74 -21.62 13.40 5.97
#